data_AF-A0A150PBR0-F1
#
_entry.id   AF-A0A150PBR0-F1
#
_cell.length_a   1.000
_cell.length_b   1.000
_cell.length_c   1.000
_cell.angle_alpha   90.00
_cell.angle_beta   90.00
_cell.angle_gamma   90.00
#
_symmetry.space_group_name_H-M   'P 1'
#
loop_
_entity.id
_entity.type
_entity.pdbx_description
1 polymer ?
#
loop_
_entity_poly.entity_id
_entity_poly.type
_entity_poly.pdbx_seq_one_letter_code
_entity_poly.pdbx_strand_id
1 'polypeptide(L)'
;YVPGQLKVTLDGELIELSDVGVRLKGEHGSFRTLDQKAAFLLKFDEFTDDQTLLGVEKLALNNMVQDRSMLHERLAYALFRAMDVPAPRSAHATVWVNGSLYGLYATVEAADNPRFLDRWLGDHEGNLYEGAYGSDLERRLIDTFDQDNGDDVAFADLYELAEALDRMTSRDTFLAAASQRIDMDRYLAFAATETFIGHWDGYVWLRNNYFVARRPDDGRWTFLPWGLDQTFTDDLYPFGGEGRLARMCTASPPCRRALAAAFERVLERAAELDLASEAEATRALIWPDVLEDPRRDVSPETVGANIDATIAFLNDRPASVRTQLACVDPSGLDADGDLSSGCGDDCDDGDASVYPGAPELCDLVDNDCDGRVDDDPSCPRCALEALPDGGSLAFCFAPATWEDAELDCVAQGGHLASIHDEEMQDLVVSGADAIQPGDWWIGLTDAESEGDFQWTDGTPYDYERWTGGEPNDAGGGEHCAELAGWASGRWNDMPCDAELPYVCRLP
;
A
#
# COMPACT_ATOMS: atom_id res chain seq x y z
N TYR A 1 -19.66 -4.03 -25.97
CA TYR A 1 -20.54 -2.88 -25.65
C TYR A 1 -21.97 -3.21 -26.01
N VAL A 2 -22.94 -2.53 -25.40
CA VAL A 2 -24.35 -2.50 -25.82
C VAL A 2 -24.76 -1.05 -26.15
N PRO A 3 -25.66 -0.81 -27.12
CA PRO A 3 -26.10 0.55 -27.45
C PRO A 3 -26.96 1.14 -26.33
N GLY A 4 -26.75 2.42 -26.03
CA GLY A 4 -27.49 3.17 -25.03
C GLY A 4 -27.77 4.61 -25.47
N GLN A 5 -28.72 5.27 -24.79
CA GLN A 5 -28.94 6.71 -24.89
C GLN A 5 -28.31 7.39 -23.69
N LEU A 6 -27.47 8.38 -23.93
CA LEU A 6 -26.85 9.17 -22.89
C LEU A 6 -27.44 10.58 -22.87
N LYS A 7 -27.75 11.04 -21.66
CA LYS A 7 -28.11 12.43 -21.38
C LYS A 7 -27.13 12.97 -20.36
N VAL A 8 -26.47 14.07 -20.69
CA VAL A 8 -25.49 14.72 -19.81
C VAL A 8 -25.93 16.15 -19.58
N THR A 9 -25.98 16.58 -18.33
CA THR A 9 -26.22 17.98 -17.97
C THR A 9 -24.91 18.59 -17.48
N LEU A 10 -24.41 19.62 -18.17
CA LEU A 10 -23.18 20.33 -17.80
C LEU A 10 -23.49 21.83 -17.77
N ASP A 11 -23.19 22.50 -16.64
CA ASP A 11 -23.47 23.93 -16.46
C ASP A 11 -24.93 24.33 -16.79
N GLY A 12 -25.87 23.39 -16.60
CA GLY A 12 -27.29 23.55 -16.92
C GLY A 12 -27.67 23.29 -18.38
N GLU A 13 -26.71 23.00 -19.26
CA GLU A 13 -26.93 22.62 -20.65
C GLU A 13 -27.11 21.10 -20.77
N LEU A 14 -28.16 20.67 -21.48
CA LEU A 14 -28.45 19.27 -21.75
C LEU A 14 -27.85 18.85 -23.09
N ILE A 15 -26.99 17.84 -23.07
CA ILE A 15 -26.42 17.17 -24.23
C ILE A 15 -27.04 15.77 -24.31
N GLU A 16 -27.58 15.41 -25.47
CA GLU A 16 -28.14 14.08 -25.73
C GLU A 16 -27.33 13.39 -26.83
N LEU A 17 -26.86 12.18 -26.54
CA LEU A 17 -26.16 11.31 -27.49
C LEU A 17 -26.93 10.00 -27.63
N SER A 18 -27.20 9.59 -28.87
CA SER A 18 -27.80 8.30 -29.19
C SER A 18 -26.73 7.29 -29.58
N ASP A 19 -27.04 6.01 -29.38
CA ASP A 19 -26.20 4.88 -29.80
C ASP A 19 -24.77 4.93 -29.19
N VAL A 20 -24.67 5.37 -27.94
CA VAL A 20 -23.43 5.31 -27.15
C VAL A 20 -23.17 3.85 -26.78
N GLY A 21 -21.94 3.39 -26.98
CA GLY A 21 -21.48 2.12 -26.47
C GLY A 21 -21.36 2.15 -24.95
N VAL A 22 -22.10 1.28 -24.26
CA VAL A 22 -22.00 1.10 -22.81
C VAL A 22 -21.51 -0.31 -22.50
N ARG A 23 -20.51 -0.45 -21.63
CA ARG A 23 -20.14 -1.74 -21.03
C ARG A 23 -19.78 -1.59 -19.57
N LEU A 24 -19.84 -2.69 -18.83
CA LEU A 24 -19.26 -2.74 -17.50
C LEU A 24 -17.73 -2.76 -17.58
N LYS A 25 -17.10 -2.24 -16.53
CA LYS A 25 -15.65 -2.34 -16.30
C LYS A 25 -15.36 -2.69 -14.84
N GLY A 26 -14.08 -2.92 -14.56
CA GLY A 26 -13.57 -3.31 -13.25
C GLY A 26 -13.07 -4.74 -13.27
N GLU A 27 -12.12 -5.02 -12.39
CA GLU A 27 -11.50 -6.33 -12.20
C GLU A 27 -11.51 -6.64 -10.71
N HIS A 28 -10.51 -7.38 -10.21
CA HIS A 28 -10.35 -7.71 -8.80
C HIS A 28 -10.53 -6.47 -7.89
N GLY A 29 -11.39 -6.58 -6.88
CA GLY A 29 -11.73 -5.47 -5.97
C GLY A 29 -12.82 -4.53 -6.49
N SER A 30 -12.72 -4.03 -7.73
CA SER A 30 -13.60 -2.97 -8.26
C SER A 30 -14.86 -3.46 -8.98
N PHE A 31 -14.85 -4.67 -9.54
CA PHE A 31 -15.99 -5.17 -10.32
C PHE A 31 -17.25 -5.33 -9.46
N ARG A 32 -18.38 -4.89 -10.01
CA ARG A 32 -19.72 -5.03 -9.42
C ARG A 32 -20.72 -5.30 -10.55
N THR A 33 -21.72 -6.16 -10.30
CA THR A 33 -22.78 -6.45 -11.27
C THR A 33 -23.78 -5.29 -11.36
N LEU A 34 -24.63 -5.27 -12.40
CA LEU A 34 -25.60 -4.18 -12.64
C LEU A 34 -26.57 -3.94 -11.47
N ASP A 35 -26.90 -4.99 -10.72
CA ASP A 35 -27.75 -4.91 -9.52
C ASP A 35 -27.02 -4.37 -8.29
N GLN A 36 -25.70 -4.20 -8.36
CA GLN A 36 -24.81 -3.55 -7.39
C GLN A 36 -24.34 -2.17 -7.92
N LYS A 37 -23.21 -1.64 -7.43
CA LYS A 37 -22.60 -0.37 -7.88
C LYS A 37 -21.63 -0.58 -9.06
N ALA A 38 -22.14 -0.95 -10.23
CA ALA A 38 -21.30 -1.26 -11.39
C ALA A 38 -20.56 -0.03 -11.94
N ALA A 39 -19.28 -0.17 -12.27
CA ALA A 39 -18.55 0.83 -13.04
C ALA A 39 -18.84 0.68 -14.54
N PHE A 40 -18.83 1.80 -15.27
CA PHE A 40 -19.11 1.82 -16.71
C PHE A 40 -17.94 2.35 -17.52
N LEU A 41 -17.79 1.85 -18.73
CA LEU A 41 -17.01 2.50 -19.77
C LEU A 41 -17.95 2.90 -20.89
N LEU A 42 -17.98 4.21 -21.17
CA LEU A 42 -18.75 4.81 -22.25
C LEU A 42 -17.82 5.02 -23.44
N LYS A 43 -18.26 4.56 -24.61
CA LYS A 43 -17.56 4.78 -25.88
C LYS A 43 -18.56 5.37 -26.88
N PHE A 44 -18.42 6.66 -27.16
CA PHE A 44 -19.40 7.46 -27.89
C PHE A 44 -19.41 7.13 -29.39
N ASP A 45 -18.26 6.77 -29.94
CA ASP A 45 -18.06 6.45 -31.34
C ASP A 45 -18.30 4.96 -31.69
N GLU A 46 -18.63 4.11 -30.70
CA GLU A 46 -18.75 2.65 -30.89
C GLU A 46 -19.77 2.24 -31.96
N PHE A 47 -20.88 3.00 -32.08
CA PHE A 47 -21.94 2.73 -33.06
C PHE A 47 -22.26 3.93 -33.96
N THR A 48 -21.67 5.09 -33.68
CA THR A 48 -21.84 6.32 -34.46
C THR A 48 -20.48 6.95 -34.71
N ASP A 49 -19.95 6.80 -35.91
CA ASP A 49 -18.65 7.35 -36.31
C ASP A 49 -18.51 8.84 -35.92
N ASP A 50 -17.33 9.22 -35.45
CA ASP A 50 -16.94 10.58 -35.06
C ASP A 50 -17.77 11.21 -33.91
N GLN A 51 -18.63 10.43 -33.23
CA GLN A 51 -19.40 10.94 -32.10
C GLN A 51 -18.50 11.12 -30.87
N THR A 52 -18.53 12.31 -30.27
CA THR A 52 -17.73 12.65 -29.09
C THR A 52 -18.56 13.38 -28.03
N LEU A 53 -18.13 13.29 -26.77
CA LEU A 53 -18.60 14.14 -25.68
C LEU A 53 -17.47 15.06 -25.26
N LEU A 54 -17.66 16.38 -25.37
CA LEU A 54 -16.62 17.38 -25.09
C LEU A 54 -15.29 17.12 -25.84
N GLY A 55 -15.36 16.46 -27.00
CA GLY A 55 -14.21 16.08 -27.83
C GLY A 55 -13.36 14.95 -27.25
N VAL A 56 -13.93 14.07 -26.43
CA VAL A 56 -13.37 12.73 -26.14
C VAL A 56 -14.31 11.66 -26.67
N GLU A 57 -13.76 10.51 -27.05
CA GLU A 57 -14.50 9.36 -27.61
C GLU A 57 -14.85 8.33 -26.54
N LYS A 58 -14.08 8.32 -25.45
CA LYS A 58 -14.21 7.35 -24.37
C LYS A 58 -14.12 8.01 -23.00
N LEU A 59 -15.02 7.62 -22.09
CA LEU A 59 -15.09 8.12 -20.72
C LEU A 59 -15.41 6.98 -19.76
N ALA A 60 -14.60 6.84 -18.71
CA ALA A 60 -14.88 5.91 -17.62
C ALA A 60 -15.76 6.58 -16.55
N LEU A 61 -16.73 5.82 -16.05
CA LEU A 61 -17.48 6.12 -14.83
C LEU A 61 -17.07 5.09 -13.77
N ASN A 62 -16.08 5.44 -12.95
CA ASN A 62 -15.58 4.61 -11.86
C ASN A 62 -16.51 4.67 -10.65
N ASN A 63 -16.83 3.50 -10.10
CA ASN A 63 -17.79 3.34 -9.00
C ASN A 63 -17.23 3.74 -7.62
N MET A 64 -15.91 3.96 -7.52
CA MET A 64 -15.20 4.36 -6.29
C MET A 64 -15.43 3.39 -5.12
N VAL A 65 -15.56 2.08 -5.37
CA VAL A 65 -15.77 1.11 -4.28
C VAL A 65 -14.49 0.81 -3.51
N GLN A 66 -13.33 1.02 -4.12
CA GLN A 66 -12.00 0.85 -3.50
C GLN A 66 -11.48 2.18 -2.91
N ASP A 67 -11.87 3.32 -3.47
CA ASP A 67 -11.67 4.64 -2.85
C ASP A 67 -12.82 4.97 -1.89
N ARG A 68 -12.62 4.69 -0.60
CA ARG A 68 -13.63 4.97 0.43
C ARG A 68 -13.83 6.46 0.71
N SER A 69 -12.90 7.34 0.29
CA SER A 69 -13.03 8.79 0.43
C SER A 69 -13.83 9.43 -0.71
N MET A 70 -13.85 8.78 -1.88
CA MET A 70 -14.38 9.29 -3.15
C MET A 70 -13.56 10.46 -3.73
N LEU A 71 -12.32 10.70 -3.27
CA LEU A 71 -11.48 11.84 -3.65
C LEU A 71 -10.22 11.47 -4.44
N HIS A 72 -9.72 10.24 -4.32
CA HIS A 72 -8.34 9.87 -4.62
C HIS A 72 -7.96 10.19 -6.08
N GLU A 73 -8.72 9.66 -7.05
CA GLU A 73 -8.43 9.87 -8.48
C GLU A 73 -8.45 11.37 -8.87
N ARG A 74 -9.30 12.18 -8.23
CA ARG A 74 -9.36 13.63 -8.51
C ARG A 74 -8.07 14.31 -8.07
N LEU A 75 -7.65 14.07 -6.84
CA LEU A 75 -6.48 14.70 -6.24
C LEU A 75 -5.18 14.19 -6.85
N ALA A 76 -5.05 12.87 -6.99
CA ALA A 76 -3.85 12.21 -7.49
C ALA A 76 -3.55 12.61 -8.94
N TYR A 77 -4.53 12.49 -9.85
CA TYR A 77 -4.32 12.91 -11.24
C TYR A 77 -4.03 14.42 -11.36
N ALA A 78 -4.59 15.26 -10.47
CA ALA A 78 -4.28 16.69 -10.47
C ALA A 78 -2.80 16.96 -10.19
N LEU A 79 -2.21 16.29 -9.19
CA LEU A 79 -0.79 16.44 -8.87
C LEU A 79 0.11 15.92 -9.99
N PHE A 80 -0.17 14.75 -10.57
CA PHE A 80 0.60 14.24 -11.72
C PHE A 80 0.62 15.21 -12.91
N ARG A 81 -0.55 15.76 -13.29
CA ARG A 81 -0.62 16.76 -14.37
C ARG A 81 0.14 18.03 -14.00
N ALA A 82 0.08 18.46 -12.73
CA ALA A 82 0.81 19.63 -12.26
C ALA A 82 2.33 19.43 -12.29
N MET A 83 2.79 18.18 -12.20
CA MET A 83 4.18 17.74 -12.33
C MET A 83 4.62 17.45 -13.77
N ASP A 84 3.82 17.83 -14.78
CA ASP A 84 4.05 17.57 -16.21
C ASP A 84 4.18 16.07 -16.57
N VAL A 85 3.48 15.22 -15.81
CA VAL A 85 3.32 13.80 -16.11
C VAL A 85 2.00 13.60 -16.87
N PRO A 86 2.02 12.88 -18.02
CA PRO A 86 0.81 12.56 -18.76
C PRO A 86 -0.16 11.76 -17.93
N ALA A 87 -1.24 12.39 -17.51
CA ALA A 87 -2.21 11.78 -16.62
C ALA A 87 -3.65 12.16 -17.02
N PRO A 88 -4.61 11.21 -16.95
CA PRO A 88 -6.03 11.44 -17.19
C PRO A 88 -6.58 12.69 -16.51
N ARG A 89 -7.57 13.35 -17.13
CA ARG A 89 -8.44 14.31 -16.42
C ARG A 89 -9.54 13.55 -15.68
N SER A 90 -9.90 14.06 -14.51
CA SER A 90 -10.92 13.45 -13.66
C SER A 90 -11.87 14.50 -13.07
N ALA A 91 -13.11 14.08 -12.81
CA ALA A 91 -14.18 14.86 -12.16
C ALA A 91 -15.17 13.90 -11.48
N HIS A 92 -16.28 14.43 -10.94
CA HIS A 92 -17.37 13.64 -10.37
C HIS A 92 -18.64 13.77 -11.18
N ALA A 93 -19.48 12.74 -11.15
CA ALA A 93 -20.82 12.77 -11.75
C ALA A 93 -21.82 11.98 -10.91
N THR A 94 -23.04 12.51 -10.86
CA THR A 94 -24.22 11.77 -10.39
C THR A 94 -24.81 11.01 -11.56
N VAL A 95 -24.96 9.69 -11.42
CA VAL A 95 -25.35 8.80 -12.52
C VAL A 95 -26.78 8.30 -12.31
N TRP A 96 -27.58 8.33 -13.37
CA TRP A 96 -28.88 7.68 -13.45
C TRP A 96 -28.89 6.62 -14.55
N VAL A 97 -29.44 5.45 -14.25
CA VAL A 97 -29.62 4.37 -15.22
C VAL A 97 -31.11 4.12 -15.37
N ASN A 98 -31.63 4.31 -16.59
CA ASN A 98 -33.06 4.15 -16.92
C ASN A 98 -34.02 4.92 -15.99
N GLY A 99 -33.60 6.11 -15.56
CA GLY A 99 -34.39 7.00 -14.69
C GLY A 99 -34.26 6.71 -13.19
N SER A 100 -33.54 5.66 -12.79
CA SER A 100 -33.22 5.39 -11.38
C SER A 100 -31.87 5.97 -11.02
N LEU A 101 -31.78 6.65 -9.87
CA LEU A 101 -30.50 7.11 -9.33
C LEU A 101 -29.59 5.90 -9.09
N TYR A 102 -28.40 5.95 -9.67
CA TYR A 102 -27.40 4.89 -9.60
C TYR A 102 -26.23 5.25 -8.68
N GLY A 103 -26.04 6.54 -8.38
CA GLY A 103 -25.14 7.02 -7.33
C GLY A 103 -24.08 8.01 -7.80
N LEU A 104 -23.11 8.27 -6.93
CA LEU A 104 -21.96 9.14 -7.18
C LEU A 104 -20.82 8.33 -7.81
N TYR A 105 -20.22 8.87 -8.87
CA TYR A 105 -19.14 8.26 -9.66
C TYR A 105 -17.99 9.23 -9.86
N ALA A 106 -16.77 8.70 -9.95
CA ALA A 106 -15.64 9.42 -10.54
C ALA A 106 -15.70 9.25 -12.06
N THR A 107 -15.56 10.35 -12.78
CA THR A 107 -15.45 10.36 -14.24
C THR A 107 -14.00 10.54 -14.62
N VAL A 108 -13.46 9.65 -15.46
CA VAL A 108 -12.04 9.64 -15.80
C VAL A 108 -11.87 9.56 -17.32
N GLU A 109 -11.09 10.48 -17.88
CA GLU A 109 -10.66 10.48 -19.28
C GLU A 109 -9.86 9.20 -19.56
N ALA A 110 -10.27 8.41 -20.55
CA ALA A 110 -9.47 7.24 -20.93
C ALA A 110 -8.14 7.68 -21.56
N ALA A 111 -7.05 7.01 -21.19
CA ALA A 111 -5.70 7.34 -21.63
C ALA A 111 -5.46 7.04 -23.12
N ASP A 112 -6.25 6.15 -23.71
CA ASP A 112 -6.21 5.79 -25.12
C ASP A 112 -7.10 6.69 -26.01
N ASN A 113 -7.70 7.74 -25.46
CA ASN A 113 -8.39 8.73 -26.30
C ASN A 113 -7.39 9.42 -27.25
N PRO A 114 -7.71 9.60 -28.54
CA PRO A 114 -6.82 10.29 -29.47
C PRO A 114 -6.40 11.68 -28.99
N ARG A 115 -7.35 12.45 -28.45
CA ARG A 115 -7.08 13.77 -27.88
C ARG A 115 -6.16 13.76 -26.66
N PHE A 116 -6.17 12.68 -25.87
CA PHE A 116 -5.25 12.53 -24.75
C PHE A 116 -3.83 12.29 -25.28
N LEU A 117 -3.69 11.34 -26.21
CA LEU A 117 -2.40 10.96 -26.78
C LEU A 117 -1.79 12.11 -27.58
N ASP A 118 -2.57 12.81 -28.41
CA ASP A 118 -2.11 14.02 -29.12
C ASP A 118 -1.63 15.11 -28.16
N ARG A 119 -2.35 15.33 -27.05
CA ARG A 119 -2.00 16.37 -26.07
C ARG A 119 -0.68 16.10 -25.38
N TRP A 120 -0.41 14.84 -25.04
CA TRP A 120 0.70 14.48 -24.17
C TRP A 120 1.89 13.83 -24.89
N LEU A 121 1.63 13.10 -25.96
CA LEU A 121 2.61 12.36 -26.75
C LEU A 121 2.82 12.98 -28.13
N GLY A 122 1.87 13.77 -28.63
CA GLY A 122 1.95 14.43 -29.93
C GLY A 122 1.55 13.56 -31.12
N ASP A 123 1.12 12.32 -30.87
CA ASP A 123 0.63 11.36 -31.85
C ASP A 123 -0.27 10.32 -31.16
N HIS A 124 -1.46 10.10 -31.71
CA HIS A 124 -2.42 9.11 -31.22
C HIS A 124 -2.35 7.76 -31.92
N GLU A 125 -1.53 7.60 -32.95
CA GLU A 125 -1.34 6.31 -33.62
C GLU A 125 -0.24 5.47 -32.96
N GLY A 126 0.54 6.07 -32.04
CA GLY A 126 1.65 5.42 -31.35
C GLY A 126 1.20 4.36 -30.34
N ASN A 127 2.09 3.41 -30.05
CA ASN A 127 1.79 2.33 -29.11
C ASN A 127 1.61 2.84 -27.67
N LEU A 128 0.57 2.35 -27.00
CA LEU A 128 0.32 2.52 -25.57
C LEU A 128 0.19 1.14 -24.92
N TYR A 129 1.02 0.87 -23.92
CA TYR A 129 1.05 -0.43 -23.24
C TYR A 129 0.65 -0.29 -21.78
N GLU A 130 -0.30 -1.10 -21.32
CA GLU A 130 -0.70 -1.23 -19.92
C GLU A 130 0.11 -2.37 -19.27
N GLY A 131 0.73 -2.09 -18.13
CA GLY A 131 1.37 -3.14 -17.34
C GLY A 131 0.34 -3.86 -16.46
N ALA A 132 0.09 -5.15 -16.71
CA ALA A 132 -0.66 -5.99 -15.77
C ALA A 132 0.07 -6.11 -14.42
N TYR A 133 -0.60 -6.58 -13.36
CA TYR A 133 0.01 -6.71 -12.03
C TYR A 133 1.33 -7.50 -12.06
N GLY A 134 2.41 -6.86 -11.64
CA GLY A 134 3.77 -7.43 -11.62
C GLY A 134 4.55 -7.28 -12.94
N SER A 135 3.96 -6.67 -13.97
CA SER A 135 4.61 -6.42 -15.26
C SER A 135 5.68 -5.34 -15.14
N ASP A 136 6.82 -5.56 -15.76
CA ASP A 136 7.94 -4.60 -15.73
C ASP A 136 8.77 -4.70 -17.01
N LEU A 137 9.67 -3.75 -17.19
CA LEU A 137 10.55 -3.64 -18.36
C LEU A 137 11.71 -4.64 -18.32
N GLU A 138 11.42 -5.89 -17.95
CA GLU A 138 12.31 -7.03 -18.01
C GLU A 138 11.93 -7.90 -19.20
N ARG A 139 12.93 -8.42 -19.94
CA ARG A 139 12.69 -9.23 -21.13
C ARG A 139 11.67 -10.37 -20.90
N ARG A 140 11.74 -11.01 -19.73
CA ARG A 140 10.86 -12.15 -19.36
C ARG A 140 9.41 -11.75 -19.04
N LEU A 141 9.15 -10.45 -18.87
CA LEU A 141 7.86 -9.88 -18.47
C LEU A 141 7.21 -9.05 -19.58
N ILE A 142 7.84 -8.86 -20.74
CA ILE A 142 7.24 -8.04 -21.81
C ILE A 142 5.92 -8.63 -22.31
N ASP A 143 5.80 -9.95 -22.36
CA ASP A 143 4.56 -10.62 -22.78
C ASP A 143 3.41 -10.50 -21.76
N THR A 144 3.62 -9.86 -20.59
CA THR A 144 2.56 -9.60 -19.60
C THR A 144 1.91 -8.22 -19.76
N PHE A 145 2.39 -7.39 -20.70
CA PHE A 145 1.74 -6.13 -21.04
C PHE A 145 0.55 -6.35 -21.97
N ASP A 146 -0.48 -5.52 -21.79
CA ASP A 146 -1.56 -5.37 -22.75
C ASP A 146 -1.29 -4.17 -23.66
N GLN A 147 -1.69 -4.25 -24.94
CA GLN A 147 -1.59 -3.14 -25.88
C GLN A 147 -2.94 -2.45 -26.03
N ASP A 148 -3.05 -1.26 -25.44
CA ASP A 148 -4.27 -0.46 -25.42
C ASP A 148 -4.40 0.47 -26.64
N ASN A 149 -3.29 0.79 -27.30
CA ASN A 149 -3.27 1.54 -28.55
C ASN A 149 -2.09 1.13 -29.46
N GLY A 150 -2.24 1.36 -30.76
CA GLY A 150 -1.21 1.09 -31.78
C GLY A 150 -1.34 -0.28 -32.47
N ASP A 151 -0.33 -0.65 -33.27
CA ASP A 151 -0.34 -1.84 -34.13
C ASP A 151 0.85 -2.80 -33.92
N ASP A 152 1.77 -2.51 -32.98
CA ASP A 152 2.86 -3.42 -32.61
C ASP A 152 2.41 -4.59 -31.71
N VAL A 153 1.70 -5.53 -32.32
CA VAL A 153 1.21 -6.76 -31.68
C VAL A 153 2.33 -7.70 -31.20
N ALA A 154 3.60 -7.41 -31.50
CA ALA A 154 4.75 -8.23 -31.11
C ALA A 154 5.59 -7.60 -30.00
N PHE A 155 5.20 -6.41 -29.50
CA PHE A 155 5.90 -5.66 -28.45
C PHE A 155 7.39 -5.45 -28.77
N ALA A 156 7.73 -5.30 -30.05
CA ALA A 156 9.12 -5.29 -30.52
C ALA A 156 9.91 -4.11 -29.94
N ASP A 157 9.24 -2.97 -29.79
CA ASP A 157 9.82 -1.76 -29.19
C ASP A 157 10.07 -1.89 -27.67
N LEU A 158 9.17 -2.55 -26.92
CA LEU A 158 9.34 -2.87 -25.50
C LEU A 158 10.49 -3.85 -25.30
N TYR A 159 10.61 -4.88 -26.14
CA TYR A 159 11.77 -5.77 -26.14
C TYR A 159 13.08 -5.01 -26.39
N GLU A 160 13.08 -4.04 -27.32
CA GLU A 160 14.24 -3.17 -27.57
C GLU A 160 14.62 -2.36 -26.32
N LEU A 161 13.62 -1.80 -25.62
CA LEU A 161 13.82 -1.04 -24.39
C LEU A 161 14.37 -1.92 -23.27
N ALA A 162 13.77 -3.09 -23.02
CA ALA A 162 14.20 -4.02 -21.99
C ALA A 162 15.65 -4.48 -22.22
N GLU A 163 16.02 -4.82 -23.45
CA GLU A 163 17.39 -5.16 -23.79
C GLU A 163 18.36 -3.97 -23.63
N ALA A 164 17.90 -2.74 -23.89
CA ALA A 164 18.71 -1.56 -23.65
C ALA A 164 18.99 -1.37 -22.15
N LEU A 165 17.99 -1.58 -21.29
CA LEU A 165 18.14 -1.56 -19.84
C LEU A 165 19.05 -2.69 -19.33
N ASP A 166 18.97 -3.90 -19.92
CA ASP A 166 19.85 -5.03 -19.58
C ASP A 166 21.34 -4.71 -19.77
N ARG A 167 21.65 -3.84 -20.74
CA ARG A 167 23.02 -3.40 -21.02
C ARG A 167 23.52 -2.29 -20.08
N MET A 168 22.65 -1.68 -19.28
CA MET A 168 22.99 -0.60 -18.35
C MET A 168 23.45 -1.16 -17.00
N THR A 169 24.68 -1.67 -16.95
CA THR A 169 25.23 -2.32 -15.73
C THR A 169 25.97 -1.38 -14.79
N SER A 170 26.32 -0.17 -15.23
CA SER A 170 27.05 0.80 -14.40
C SER A 170 26.08 1.76 -13.71
N ARG A 171 26.07 1.69 -12.37
CA ARG A 171 25.29 2.58 -11.49
C ARG A 171 25.67 4.06 -11.68
N ASP A 172 26.95 4.35 -11.93
CA ASP A 172 27.43 5.74 -12.07
C ASP A 172 26.97 6.39 -13.38
N THR A 173 26.81 5.61 -14.45
CA THR A 173 26.40 6.12 -15.77
C THR A 173 24.92 5.87 -16.08
N PHE A 174 24.20 5.17 -15.19
CA PHE A 174 22.82 4.74 -15.43
C PHE A 174 21.92 5.91 -15.86
N LEU A 175 21.87 7.01 -15.09
CA LEU A 175 21.01 8.15 -15.42
C LEU A 175 21.27 8.65 -16.86
N ALA A 176 22.53 8.88 -17.21
CA ALA A 176 22.90 9.38 -18.53
C ALA A 176 22.56 8.39 -19.66
N ALA A 177 22.73 7.08 -19.42
CA ALA A 177 22.38 6.05 -20.39
C ALA A 177 20.87 5.88 -20.56
N ALA A 178 20.12 5.89 -19.44
CA ALA A 178 18.67 5.82 -19.42
C ALA A 178 18.04 7.02 -20.11
N SER A 179 18.58 8.23 -19.91
CA SER A 179 18.11 9.46 -20.59
C SER A 179 18.18 9.43 -22.12
N GLN A 180 18.94 8.50 -22.72
CA GLN A 180 18.96 8.31 -24.18
C GLN A 180 17.74 7.52 -24.69
N ARG A 181 17.03 6.81 -23.81
CA ARG A 181 15.92 5.91 -24.15
C ARG A 181 14.62 6.32 -23.47
N ILE A 182 14.70 6.92 -22.29
CA ILE A 182 13.55 7.27 -21.44
C ILE A 182 13.62 8.76 -21.17
N ASP A 183 12.47 9.41 -21.13
CA ASP A 183 12.38 10.79 -20.67
C ASP A 183 12.55 10.84 -19.14
N MET A 184 13.82 10.76 -18.70
CA MET A 184 14.14 10.58 -17.28
C MET A 184 13.64 11.72 -16.40
N ASP A 185 13.55 12.95 -16.90
CA ASP A 185 13.02 14.08 -16.11
C ASP A 185 11.54 13.85 -15.76
N ARG A 186 10.76 13.36 -16.73
CA ARG A 186 9.34 13.03 -16.56
C ARG A 186 9.15 11.73 -15.78
N TYR A 187 10.01 10.73 -15.97
CA TYR A 187 10.00 9.52 -15.15
C TYR A 187 10.28 9.83 -13.67
N LEU A 188 11.26 10.69 -13.37
CA LEU A 188 11.56 11.09 -11.99
C LEU A 188 10.39 11.87 -11.37
N ALA A 189 9.72 12.72 -12.15
CA ALA A 189 8.48 13.38 -11.72
C ALA A 189 7.35 12.37 -11.46
N PHE A 190 7.18 11.38 -12.33
CA PHE A 190 6.24 10.28 -12.15
C PHE A 190 6.52 9.50 -10.86
N ALA A 191 7.75 9.00 -10.68
CA ALA A 191 8.10 8.16 -9.55
C ALA A 191 8.01 8.91 -8.21
N ALA A 192 8.48 10.17 -8.17
CA ALA A 192 8.36 11.01 -6.99
C ALA A 192 6.89 11.33 -6.66
N THR A 193 6.06 11.62 -7.68
CA THR A 193 4.65 11.92 -7.47
C THR A 193 3.89 10.70 -6.96
N GLU A 194 4.09 9.53 -7.61
CA GLU A 194 3.45 8.26 -7.23
C GLU A 194 3.77 7.86 -5.79
N THR A 195 5.05 7.98 -5.42
CA THR A 195 5.50 7.66 -4.06
C THR A 195 4.99 8.70 -3.06
N PHE A 196 5.00 9.99 -3.41
CA PHE A 196 4.48 11.06 -2.54
C PHE A 196 3.00 10.84 -2.18
N ILE A 197 2.17 10.48 -3.16
CA ILE A 197 0.75 10.20 -2.92
C ILE A 197 0.50 8.83 -2.28
N GLY A 198 1.52 8.05 -1.95
CA GLY A 198 1.31 6.76 -1.29
C GLY A 198 0.62 5.71 -2.17
N HIS A 199 0.88 5.70 -3.48
CA HIS A 199 0.29 4.71 -4.40
C HIS A 199 1.05 3.38 -4.30
N TRP A 200 0.68 2.55 -3.33
CA TRP A 200 1.40 1.33 -2.97
C TRP A 200 1.32 0.26 -4.07
N ASP A 201 0.21 0.20 -4.83
CA ASP A 201 0.03 -0.72 -5.95
C ASP A 201 0.38 -0.10 -7.32
N GLY A 202 1.10 1.02 -7.32
CA GLY A 202 1.61 1.67 -8.53
C GLY A 202 2.85 1.02 -9.13
N TYR A 203 3.43 1.65 -10.15
CA TYR A 203 4.59 1.11 -10.86
C TYR A 203 5.80 0.97 -9.94
N VAL A 204 6.11 2.01 -9.17
CA VAL A 204 7.31 2.10 -8.33
C VAL A 204 7.33 0.98 -7.29
N TRP A 205 6.20 0.66 -6.66
CA TRP A 205 6.18 -0.26 -5.52
C TRP A 205 5.78 -1.69 -5.86
N LEU A 206 4.73 -1.92 -6.64
CA LEU A 206 4.26 -3.28 -6.95
C LEU A 206 4.15 -3.58 -8.45
N ARG A 207 4.59 -2.65 -9.30
CA ARG A 207 4.62 -2.81 -10.77
C ARG A 207 3.23 -3.08 -11.34
N ASN A 208 2.29 -2.20 -11.01
CA ASN A 208 0.92 -2.25 -11.48
C ASN A 208 0.39 -0.83 -11.74
N ASN A 209 -0.79 -0.70 -12.35
CA ASN A 209 -1.49 0.58 -12.50
C ASN A 209 -0.69 1.66 -13.25
N TYR A 210 -0.09 1.32 -14.38
CA TYR A 210 0.64 2.27 -15.22
C TYR A 210 0.58 1.93 -16.70
N PHE A 211 0.77 2.96 -17.53
CA PHE A 211 1.09 2.79 -18.94
C PHE A 211 2.51 3.23 -19.25
N VAL A 212 3.05 2.68 -20.34
CA VAL A 212 4.25 3.19 -21.01
C VAL A 212 3.97 3.44 -22.48
N ALA A 213 4.55 4.53 -22.99
CA ALA A 213 4.43 4.89 -24.40
C ALA A 213 5.75 5.47 -24.92
N ARG A 214 6.01 5.27 -26.22
CA ARG A 214 7.17 5.84 -26.90
C ARG A 214 6.77 7.12 -27.64
N ARG A 215 7.46 8.22 -27.35
CA ARG A 215 7.17 9.50 -27.99
C ARG A 215 7.71 9.53 -29.43
N PRO A 216 6.94 10.04 -30.40
CA PRO A 216 7.33 10.12 -31.81
C PRO A 216 8.40 11.19 -32.08
N ASP A 217 8.49 12.24 -31.26
CA ASP A 217 9.31 13.42 -31.52
C ASP A 217 10.80 13.19 -31.24
N ASP A 218 11.12 12.45 -30.18
CA ASP A 218 12.49 12.13 -29.77
C ASP A 218 12.75 10.62 -29.58
N GLY A 219 11.73 9.78 -29.74
CA GLY A 219 11.83 8.34 -29.60
C GLY A 219 12.00 7.85 -28.16
N ARG A 220 11.88 8.73 -27.15
CA ARG A 220 12.03 8.37 -25.74
C ARG A 220 10.73 7.87 -25.13
N TRP A 221 10.84 6.96 -24.18
CA TRP A 221 9.74 6.37 -23.44
C TRP A 221 9.28 7.26 -22.28
N THR A 222 7.98 7.26 -21.99
CA THR A 222 7.37 7.97 -20.86
C THR A 222 6.40 7.05 -20.12
N PHE A 223 6.22 7.33 -18.83
CA PHE A 223 5.29 6.65 -17.94
C PHE A 223 4.05 7.50 -17.73
N LEU A 224 2.92 6.82 -17.52
CA LEU A 224 1.62 7.42 -17.24
C LEU A 224 0.97 6.67 -16.07
N PRO A 225 0.44 7.37 -15.05
CA PRO A 225 -0.25 6.71 -13.96
C PRO A 225 -1.64 6.24 -14.40
N TRP A 226 -2.08 5.15 -13.79
CA TRP A 226 -3.42 4.62 -13.93
C TRP A 226 -3.94 4.14 -12.57
N GLY A 227 -5.21 3.75 -12.46
CA GLY A 227 -5.74 3.08 -11.26
C GLY A 227 -5.51 3.81 -9.92
N LEU A 228 -5.65 5.13 -9.88
CA LEU A 228 -5.28 5.94 -8.70
C LEU A 228 -6.35 5.98 -7.59
N ASP A 229 -7.14 4.91 -7.42
CA ASP A 229 -8.16 4.82 -6.37
C ASP A 229 -7.59 4.35 -5.01
N GLN A 230 -6.38 3.80 -4.98
CA GLN A 230 -5.69 3.35 -3.76
C GLN A 230 -4.46 4.21 -3.45
N THR A 231 -4.70 5.46 -3.05
CA THR A 231 -3.66 6.45 -2.73
C THR A 231 -3.98 7.19 -1.42
N PHE A 232 -3.03 7.95 -0.89
CA PHE A 232 -3.14 8.76 0.34
C PHE A 232 -3.32 7.94 1.63
N THR A 233 -2.85 6.69 1.61
CA THR A 233 -2.90 5.76 2.75
C THR A 233 -1.50 5.42 3.25
N ASP A 234 -0.57 5.15 2.34
CA ASP A 234 0.72 4.54 2.67
C ASP A 234 1.87 5.57 2.71
N ASP A 235 2.63 5.57 3.80
CA ASP A 235 3.88 6.33 3.92
C ASP A 235 5.02 5.58 3.20
N LEU A 236 5.06 5.71 1.89
CA LEU A 236 6.03 5.01 1.05
C LEU A 236 7.41 5.67 1.08
N TYR A 237 8.47 4.90 1.29
CA TYR A 237 9.85 5.39 1.30
C TYR A 237 10.34 5.92 -0.08
N PRO A 238 10.85 7.16 -0.19
CA PRO A 238 11.32 7.81 -1.42
C PRO A 238 12.35 7.04 -2.25
N PHE A 239 13.12 6.16 -1.62
CA PHE A 239 14.21 5.42 -2.27
C PHE A 239 13.99 3.90 -2.29
N GLY A 240 12.75 3.44 -2.03
CA GLY A 240 12.34 2.03 -2.13
C GLY A 240 11.71 1.66 -3.47
N GLY A 241 10.97 0.55 -3.47
CA GLY A 241 10.11 0.09 -4.57
C GLY A 241 10.67 -1.02 -5.46
N GLU A 242 9.77 -1.79 -6.09
CA GLU A 242 10.04 -2.92 -6.96
C GLU A 242 10.03 -2.62 -8.47
N GLY A 243 9.72 -1.40 -8.90
CA GLY A 243 9.85 -1.04 -10.31
C GLY A 243 11.32 -1.14 -10.77
N ARG A 244 11.60 -1.80 -11.90
CA ARG A 244 12.97 -1.98 -12.41
C ARG A 244 13.70 -0.65 -12.53
N LEU A 245 13.07 0.36 -13.11
CA LEU A 245 13.65 1.70 -13.20
C LEU A 245 13.83 2.35 -11.84
N ALA A 246 12.94 2.11 -10.88
CA ALA A 246 13.03 2.63 -9.53
C ALA A 246 14.27 2.05 -8.85
N ARG A 247 14.40 0.71 -8.80
CA ARG A 247 15.58 0.01 -8.26
C ARG A 247 16.89 0.46 -8.93
N MET A 248 16.90 0.57 -10.26
CA MET A 248 18.11 1.01 -10.98
C MET A 248 18.46 2.48 -10.66
N CYS A 249 17.45 3.34 -10.50
CA CYS A 249 17.64 4.74 -10.16
C CYS A 249 18.10 4.92 -8.71
N THR A 250 17.48 4.25 -7.75
CA THR A 250 17.85 4.34 -6.33
C THR A 250 19.22 3.74 -6.06
N ALA A 251 19.62 2.72 -6.83
CA ALA A 251 20.98 2.20 -6.83
C ALA A 251 21.98 3.18 -7.48
N SER A 252 21.58 4.01 -8.44
CA SER A 252 22.47 4.96 -9.12
C SER A 252 22.63 6.26 -8.33
N PRO A 253 23.81 6.59 -7.77
CA PRO A 253 23.98 7.84 -7.02
C PRO A 253 23.54 9.12 -7.77
N PRO A 254 23.87 9.32 -9.07
CA PRO A 254 23.36 10.49 -9.79
C PRO A 254 21.84 10.45 -10.01
N CYS A 255 21.24 9.28 -10.22
CA CYS A 255 19.79 9.17 -10.39
C CYS A 255 19.04 9.36 -9.07
N ARG A 256 19.51 8.76 -7.97
CA ARG A 256 18.98 8.96 -6.61
C ARG A 256 18.95 10.44 -6.21
N ARG A 257 20.03 11.19 -6.49
CA ARG A 257 20.05 12.65 -6.30
C ARG A 257 19.02 13.39 -7.18
N ALA A 258 18.87 12.97 -8.43
CA ALA A 258 17.88 13.55 -9.33
C ALA A 258 16.44 13.24 -8.89
N LEU A 259 16.20 12.06 -8.30
CA LEU A 259 14.94 11.65 -7.70
C LEU A 259 14.62 12.48 -6.45
N ALA A 260 15.58 12.69 -5.55
CA ALA A 260 15.42 13.59 -4.41
C ALA A 260 15.04 15.01 -4.85
N ALA A 261 15.71 15.53 -5.89
CA ALA A 261 15.35 16.82 -6.47
C ALA A 261 13.94 16.83 -7.10
N ALA A 262 13.43 15.67 -7.56
CA ALA A 262 12.05 15.55 -8.04
C ALA A 262 11.04 15.58 -6.89
N PHE A 263 11.33 14.94 -5.76
CA PHE A 263 10.50 15.06 -4.56
C PHE A 263 10.40 16.49 -4.05
N GLU A 264 11.48 17.26 -4.05
CA GLU A 264 11.42 18.69 -3.69
C GLU A 264 10.46 19.48 -4.61
N ARG A 265 10.46 19.19 -5.92
CA ARG A 265 9.48 19.79 -6.85
C ARG A 265 8.05 19.33 -6.55
N VAL A 266 7.84 18.07 -6.18
CA VAL A 266 6.53 17.56 -5.78
C VAL A 266 6.04 18.28 -4.52
N LEU A 267 6.91 18.47 -3.52
CA LEU A 267 6.58 19.20 -2.29
C LEU A 267 6.16 20.64 -2.57
N GLU A 268 6.91 21.36 -3.43
CA GLU A 268 6.54 22.70 -3.90
C GLU A 268 5.18 22.68 -4.59
N ARG A 269 4.97 21.74 -5.52
CA ARG A 269 3.75 21.67 -6.33
C ARG A 269 2.51 21.28 -5.53
N ALA A 270 2.64 20.35 -4.59
CA ALA A 270 1.58 19.97 -3.68
C ALA A 270 1.15 21.15 -2.79
N ALA A 271 2.11 21.96 -2.33
CA ALA A 271 1.83 23.17 -1.57
C ALA A 271 1.15 24.26 -2.42
N GLU A 272 1.54 24.44 -3.68
CA GLU A 272 0.89 25.37 -4.61
C GLU A 272 -0.56 24.98 -4.93
N LEU A 273 -0.83 23.68 -5.06
CA LEU A 273 -2.18 23.17 -5.30
C LEU A 273 -3.06 23.19 -4.06
N ASP A 274 -2.46 23.23 -2.87
CA ASP A 274 -3.15 23.13 -1.59
C ASP A 274 -4.15 21.95 -1.59
N LEU A 275 -3.61 20.74 -1.82
CA LEU A 275 -4.42 19.54 -2.03
C LEU A 275 -5.36 19.24 -0.86
N ALA A 276 -4.98 19.62 0.37
CA ALA A 276 -5.85 19.48 1.54
C ALA A 276 -7.08 20.39 1.43
N SER A 277 -6.92 21.65 1.01
CA SER A 277 -8.04 22.54 0.73
C SER A 277 -8.87 22.07 -0.46
N GLU A 278 -8.27 21.54 -1.52
CA GLU A 278 -9.01 20.94 -2.66
C GLU A 278 -9.81 19.71 -2.22
N ALA A 279 -9.30 18.90 -1.28
CA ALA A 279 -10.02 17.78 -0.70
C ALA A 279 -11.28 18.25 0.06
N GLU A 280 -11.16 19.30 0.87
CA GLU A 280 -12.32 19.90 1.58
C GLU A 280 -13.33 20.55 0.61
N ALA A 281 -12.84 21.24 -0.43
CA ALA A 281 -13.71 21.80 -1.46
C ALA A 281 -14.46 20.69 -2.22
N THR A 282 -13.78 19.60 -2.53
CA THR A 282 -14.38 18.43 -3.20
C THR A 282 -15.37 17.73 -2.27
N ARG A 283 -15.07 17.59 -0.97
CA ARG A 283 -16.01 17.10 0.04
C ARG A 283 -17.30 17.90 0.00
N ALA A 284 -17.21 19.22 0.08
CA ALA A 284 -18.38 20.10 0.06
C ALA A 284 -19.20 19.96 -1.25
N LEU A 285 -18.52 19.76 -2.38
CA LEU A 285 -19.13 19.57 -3.68
C LEU A 285 -19.93 18.26 -3.76
N ILE A 286 -19.34 17.14 -3.31
CA ILE A 286 -19.91 15.80 -3.51
C ILE A 286 -20.83 15.34 -2.38
N TRP A 287 -20.79 15.99 -1.21
CA TRP A 287 -21.51 15.51 -0.01
C TRP A 287 -23.02 15.28 -0.20
N PRO A 288 -23.77 16.13 -0.93
CA PRO A 288 -25.18 15.84 -1.20
C PRO A 288 -25.37 14.53 -1.96
N ASP A 289 -24.57 14.28 -2.99
CA ASP A 289 -24.62 13.04 -3.78
C ASP A 289 -24.16 11.82 -2.97
N VAL A 290 -23.19 11.99 -2.06
CA VAL A 290 -22.82 10.95 -1.09
C VAL A 290 -24.05 10.56 -0.27
N LEU A 291 -24.76 11.52 0.33
CA LEU A 291 -25.92 11.21 1.18
C LEU A 291 -27.05 10.50 0.41
N GLU A 292 -27.22 10.80 -0.88
CA GLU A 292 -28.28 10.23 -1.71
C GLU A 292 -27.90 8.94 -2.44
N ASP A 293 -26.61 8.59 -2.54
CA ASP A 293 -26.13 7.41 -3.26
C ASP A 293 -26.72 6.12 -2.65
N PRO A 294 -27.64 5.44 -3.37
CA PRO A 294 -28.33 4.26 -2.85
C PRO A 294 -27.50 2.98 -2.99
N ARG A 295 -26.32 3.04 -3.63
CA ARG A 295 -25.50 1.88 -3.99
C ARG A 295 -24.11 1.89 -3.35
N ARG A 296 -23.79 2.88 -2.51
CA ARG A 296 -22.50 2.93 -1.80
C ARG A 296 -22.31 1.70 -0.90
N ASP A 297 -21.10 1.13 -0.94
CA ASP A 297 -20.74 -0.07 -0.15
C ASP A 297 -20.48 0.24 1.34
N VAL A 298 -20.22 1.51 1.69
CA VAL A 298 -19.94 1.98 3.06
C VAL A 298 -20.99 2.99 3.54
N SER A 299 -20.97 3.43 4.80
CA SER A 299 -21.88 4.48 5.29
C SER A 299 -21.36 5.88 4.95
N PRO A 300 -22.20 6.94 4.98
CA PRO A 300 -21.72 8.31 4.79
C PRO A 300 -20.70 8.72 5.87
N GLU A 301 -20.85 8.23 7.10
CA GLU A 301 -19.90 8.48 8.20
C GLU A 301 -18.54 7.87 7.88
N THR A 302 -18.49 6.65 7.33
CA THR A 302 -17.24 6.04 6.85
C THR A 302 -16.59 6.87 5.74
N VAL A 303 -17.37 7.38 4.78
CA VAL A 303 -16.83 8.28 3.74
C VAL A 303 -16.21 9.52 4.37
N GLY A 304 -16.94 10.17 5.28
CA GLY A 304 -16.44 11.35 5.99
C GLY A 304 -15.13 11.10 6.72
N ALA A 305 -15.01 9.98 7.44
CA ALA A 305 -13.78 9.61 8.13
C ALA A 305 -12.60 9.34 7.17
N ASN A 306 -12.85 8.74 6.00
CA ASN A 306 -11.79 8.49 5.01
C ASN A 306 -11.37 9.79 4.29
N ILE A 307 -12.28 10.73 4.09
CA ILE A 307 -11.94 12.09 3.64
C ILE A 307 -11.05 12.79 4.67
N ASP A 308 -11.42 12.74 5.95
CA ASP A 308 -10.63 13.34 7.04
C ASP A 308 -9.22 12.69 7.11
N ALA A 309 -9.11 11.37 6.93
CA ALA A 309 -7.83 10.66 6.85
C ALA A 309 -6.98 11.07 5.63
N THR A 310 -7.61 11.24 4.47
CA THR A 310 -6.93 11.74 3.25
C THR A 310 -6.35 13.14 3.48
N ILE A 311 -7.11 14.02 4.14
CA ILE A 311 -6.67 15.38 4.48
C ILE A 311 -5.51 15.33 5.48
N ALA A 312 -5.57 14.46 6.50
CA ALA A 312 -4.48 14.27 7.45
C ALA A 312 -3.20 13.81 6.75
N PHE A 313 -3.30 12.78 5.89
CA PHE A 313 -2.18 12.32 5.06
C PHE A 313 -1.55 13.48 4.29
N LEU A 314 -2.35 14.28 3.58
CA LEU A 314 -1.85 15.40 2.78
C LEU A 314 -1.14 16.48 3.61
N ASN A 315 -1.54 16.68 4.86
CA ASN A 315 -0.91 17.64 5.76
C ASN A 315 0.41 17.12 6.34
N ASP A 316 0.49 15.83 6.66
CA ASP A 316 1.64 15.21 7.33
C ASP A 316 2.73 14.78 6.33
N ARG A 317 2.32 14.34 5.13
CA ARG A 317 3.20 13.78 4.09
C ARG A 317 4.39 14.67 3.73
N PRO A 318 4.25 16.01 3.59
CA PRO A 318 5.37 16.87 3.27
C PRO A 318 6.49 16.87 4.31
N ALA A 319 6.18 16.67 5.59
CA ALA A 319 7.18 16.58 6.64
C ALA A 319 7.88 15.21 6.61
N SER A 320 7.10 14.13 6.48
CA SER A 320 7.63 12.76 6.37
C SER A 320 8.62 12.63 5.22
N VAL A 321 8.23 13.06 4.01
CA VAL A 321 9.10 12.99 2.83
C VAL A 321 10.40 13.78 3.04
N ARG A 322 10.35 15.01 3.58
CA ARG A 322 11.57 15.81 3.82
C ARG A 322 12.54 15.12 4.78
N THR A 323 12.03 14.47 5.81
CA THR A 323 12.88 13.69 6.74
C THR A 323 13.57 12.55 5.99
N GLN A 324 12.81 11.79 5.20
CA GLN A 324 13.35 10.65 4.45
C GLN A 324 14.31 11.07 3.31
N LEU A 325 14.19 12.29 2.77
CA LEU A 325 15.12 12.82 1.77
C LEU A 325 16.54 13.06 2.31
N ALA A 326 16.75 13.07 3.63
CA ALA A 326 18.09 13.05 4.21
C ALA A 326 18.92 11.88 3.64
N CYS A 327 18.26 10.76 3.35
CA CYS A 327 18.84 9.53 2.80
C CYS A 327 19.19 9.57 1.31
N VAL A 328 19.33 10.76 0.72
CA VAL A 328 19.76 10.91 -0.67
C VAL A 328 21.20 10.41 -0.88
N ASP A 329 22.05 10.53 0.13
CA ASP A 329 23.43 10.01 0.15
C ASP A 329 23.67 9.21 1.45
N PRO A 330 23.23 7.94 1.50
CA PRO A 330 23.35 7.11 2.70
C PRO A 330 24.81 6.88 3.11
N SER A 331 25.75 6.93 2.16
CA SER A 331 27.19 6.74 2.44
C SER A 331 27.82 7.86 3.27
N GLY A 332 27.13 8.99 3.43
CA GLY A 332 27.53 10.08 4.30
C GLY A 332 26.85 10.08 5.67
N LEU A 333 26.02 9.07 5.96
CA LEU A 333 25.16 9.02 7.15
C LEU A 333 25.50 7.90 8.15
N ASP A 334 26.43 7.01 7.81
CA ASP A 334 27.05 6.00 8.70
C ASP A 334 27.67 6.68 9.95
N ALA A 335 26.88 6.80 11.02
CA ALA A 335 27.25 7.60 12.18
C ALA A 335 28.15 6.85 13.18
N ASP A 336 28.13 5.52 13.16
CA ASP A 336 28.95 4.66 14.02
C ASP A 336 30.15 4.00 13.30
N GLY A 337 30.18 4.04 11.96
CA GLY A 337 31.30 3.64 11.11
C GLY A 337 31.27 2.17 10.68
N ASP A 338 30.13 1.51 10.70
CA ASP A 338 29.97 0.09 10.38
C ASP A 338 29.70 -0.21 8.89
N LEU A 339 29.59 0.84 8.07
CA LEU A 339 29.32 0.84 6.62
C LEU A 339 27.86 0.58 6.23
N SER A 340 26.96 0.55 7.21
CA SER A 340 25.51 0.60 7.06
C SER A 340 25.04 2.04 7.32
N SER A 341 23.76 2.33 7.10
CA SER A 341 23.24 3.68 7.32
C SER A 341 21.82 3.59 7.84
N GLY A 342 21.44 4.51 8.72
CA GLY A 342 20.09 4.65 9.30
C GLY A 342 18.97 5.02 8.30
N CYS A 343 19.25 4.83 7.02
CA CYS A 343 18.38 5.11 5.89
C CYS A 343 17.58 3.88 5.41
N GLY A 344 17.35 2.93 6.32
CA GLY A 344 16.42 1.81 6.16
C GLY A 344 17.08 0.43 6.09
N ASP A 345 18.41 0.36 6.09
CA ASP A 345 19.14 -0.90 6.17
C ASP A 345 19.58 -1.12 7.63
N ASP A 346 20.14 -0.10 8.27
CA ASP A 346 20.53 -0.12 9.67
C ASP A 346 19.36 0.21 10.61
N CYS A 347 19.05 -0.71 11.52
CA CYS A 347 18.00 -0.56 12.52
C CYS A 347 18.45 0.23 13.77
N ASP A 348 19.76 0.43 13.99
CA ASP A 348 20.31 1.38 14.98
C ASP A 348 21.66 1.98 14.52
N ASP A 349 21.59 3.05 13.73
CA ASP A 349 22.71 3.85 13.19
C ASP A 349 23.58 4.54 14.27
N GLY A 350 23.31 4.28 15.55
CA GLY A 350 24.14 4.69 16.69
C GLY A 350 24.99 3.56 17.29
N ASP A 351 24.83 2.32 16.83
CA ASP A 351 25.49 1.13 17.34
C ASP A 351 26.08 0.24 16.24
N ALA A 352 27.41 0.29 16.08
CA ALA A 352 28.14 -0.45 15.05
C ALA A 352 28.09 -1.99 15.18
N SER A 353 27.34 -2.52 16.16
CA SER A 353 27.01 -3.93 16.26
C SER A 353 25.64 -4.30 15.68
N VAL A 354 24.86 -3.31 15.24
CA VAL A 354 23.51 -3.44 14.71
C VAL A 354 23.52 -3.04 13.24
N TYR A 355 23.40 -4.02 12.34
CA TYR A 355 23.34 -3.79 10.89
C TYR A 355 22.87 -5.04 10.15
N PRO A 356 22.38 -4.90 8.89
CA PRO A 356 21.96 -6.05 8.10
C PRO A 356 22.98 -7.17 8.01
N GLY A 357 22.63 -8.33 8.56
CA GLY A 357 23.47 -9.53 8.57
C GLY A 357 24.64 -9.46 9.55
N ALA A 358 24.57 -8.61 10.59
CA ALA A 358 25.46 -8.69 11.74
C ALA A 358 25.36 -10.05 12.44
N PRO A 359 26.38 -10.47 13.20
CA PRO A 359 26.24 -11.61 14.11
C PRO A 359 25.43 -11.23 15.35
N GLU A 360 24.41 -12.01 15.68
CA GLU A 360 23.64 -11.91 16.94
C GLU A 360 24.55 -11.99 18.18
N LEU A 361 24.34 -11.06 19.14
CA LEU A 361 25.13 -10.94 20.36
C LEU A 361 24.44 -11.51 21.61
N CYS A 362 23.20 -12.02 21.48
CA CYS A 362 22.42 -12.57 22.60
C CYS A 362 22.18 -11.54 23.71
N ASP A 363 21.88 -10.29 23.33
CA ASP A 363 21.75 -9.14 24.22
C ASP A 363 20.37 -8.46 24.17
N LEU A 364 19.39 -9.15 23.56
CA LEU A 364 18.02 -8.71 23.36
C LEU A 364 17.90 -7.54 22.38
N VAL A 365 18.89 -7.38 21.49
CA VAL A 365 18.85 -6.45 20.36
C VAL A 365 18.78 -7.29 19.08
N ASP A 366 17.94 -6.88 18.12
CA ASP A 366 17.97 -7.41 16.75
C ASP A 366 19.22 -6.85 16.07
N ASN A 367 20.35 -7.56 16.22
CA ASN A 367 21.63 -7.07 15.71
C ASN A 367 21.67 -7.14 14.19
N ASP A 368 21.04 -8.15 13.58
CA ASP A 368 21.13 -8.38 12.14
C ASP A 368 20.00 -7.72 11.31
N CYS A 369 19.12 -6.98 11.98
CA CYS A 369 18.00 -6.22 11.44
C CYS A 369 17.01 -7.08 10.63
N ASP A 370 16.85 -8.37 10.96
CA ASP A 370 15.89 -9.26 10.30
C ASP A 370 14.47 -9.22 10.91
N GLY A 371 14.31 -8.45 12.00
CA GLY A 371 13.08 -8.31 12.76
C GLY A 371 12.89 -9.36 13.85
N ARG A 372 13.90 -10.20 14.12
CA ARG A 372 13.91 -11.19 15.20
C ARG A 372 15.04 -10.91 16.17
N VAL A 373 14.71 -10.87 17.45
CA VAL A 373 15.70 -10.68 18.50
C VAL A 373 16.36 -12.02 18.84
N ASP A 374 17.69 -12.07 18.81
CA ASP A 374 18.52 -13.17 19.32
C ASP A 374 18.14 -14.55 18.73
N ASP A 375 17.84 -14.62 17.44
CA ASP A 375 17.32 -15.83 16.78
C ASP A 375 18.42 -16.85 16.38
N ASP A 376 19.70 -16.50 16.55
CA ASP A 376 20.81 -17.41 16.34
C ASP A 376 20.71 -18.62 17.28
N PRO A 377 20.91 -19.87 16.78
CA PRO A 377 20.81 -21.09 17.59
C PRO A 377 21.73 -21.16 18.81
N SER A 378 22.73 -20.28 18.93
CA SER A 378 23.61 -20.17 20.08
C SER A 378 23.07 -19.29 21.21
N CYS A 379 22.04 -18.47 20.96
CA CYS A 379 21.42 -17.63 21.97
C CYS A 379 20.49 -18.42 22.91
N PRO A 380 20.38 -18.01 24.19
CA PRO A 380 19.40 -18.58 25.11
C PRO A 380 17.99 -18.31 24.61
N ARG A 381 17.13 -19.33 24.52
CA ARG A 381 15.77 -19.17 23.98
C ARG A 381 14.78 -18.44 24.89
N CYS A 382 15.14 -18.26 26.16
CA CYS A 382 14.28 -17.61 27.14
C CYS A 382 15.08 -16.75 28.12
N ALA A 383 14.53 -15.60 28.51
CA ALA A 383 15.02 -14.80 29.62
C ALA A 383 14.33 -15.23 30.92
N LEU A 384 15.10 -15.47 31.99
CA LEU A 384 14.56 -15.90 33.29
C LEU A 384 14.39 -14.75 34.27
N GLU A 385 13.20 -14.64 34.86
CA GLU A 385 12.91 -13.73 35.96
C GLU A 385 12.49 -14.50 37.22
N ALA A 386 13.19 -14.30 38.33
CA ALA A 386 12.88 -14.99 39.58
C ALA A 386 11.65 -14.38 40.27
N LEU A 387 10.70 -15.22 40.66
CA LEU A 387 9.47 -14.77 41.31
C LEU A 387 9.64 -14.59 42.84
N PRO A 388 8.96 -13.62 43.47
CA PRO A 388 9.05 -13.37 44.91
C PRO A 388 8.57 -14.53 45.80
N ASP A 389 7.64 -15.34 45.31
CA ASP A 389 7.04 -16.50 45.98
C ASP A 389 7.82 -17.82 45.76
N GLY A 390 8.89 -17.77 44.96
CA GLY A 390 9.68 -18.92 44.53
C GLY A 390 9.34 -19.35 43.10
N GLY A 391 10.29 -19.99 42.43
CA GLY A 391 10.19 -20.31 41.01
C GLY A 391 10.65 -19.16 40.11
N SER A 392 10.33 -19.24 38.81
CA SER A 392 10.74 -18.23 37.82
C SER A 392 9.75 -18.15 36.67
N LEU A 393 9.64 -16.97 36.06
CA LEU A 393 9.09 -16.82 34.72
C LEU A 393 10.20 -17.04 33.70
N ALA A 394 9.90 -17.74 32.62
CA ALA A 394 10.76 -17.82 31.44
C ALA A 394 10.06 -17.14 30.27
N PHE A 395 10.59 -16.02 29.81
CA PHE A 395 10.11 -15.28 28.65
C PHE A 395 10.82 -15.81 27.40
N CYS A 396 10.18 -16.75 26.71
CA CYS A 396 10.74 -17.41 25.54
C CYS A 396 10.34 -16.64 24.28
N PHE A 397 11.32 -15.98 23.65
CA PHE A 397 11.08 -15.01 22.59
C PHE A 397 11.16 -15.59 21.17
N ALA A 398 11.61 -16.85 21.03
CA ALA A 398 11.49 -17.59 19.79
C ALA A 398 10.03 -18.04 19.57
N PRO A 399 9.34 -17.59 18.51
CA PRO A 399 7.92 -17.88 18.33
C PRO A 399 7.63 -19.37 18.16
N ALA A 400 6.48 -19.80 18.69
CA ALA A 400 5.99 -21.17 18.57
C ALA A 400 4.46 -21.19 18.53
N THR A 401 3.90 -22.27 17.97
CA THR A 401 2.47 -22.56 18.15
C THR A 401 2.17 -22.74 19.63
N TRP A 402 0.93 -22.48 20.06
CA TRP A 402 0.59 -22.58 21.48
C TRP A 402 0.84 -24.00 22.05
N GLU A 403 0.58 -25.05 21.25
CA GLU A 403 0.85 -26.44 21.64
C GLU A 403 2.36 -26.71 21.80
N ASP A 404 3.19 -26.23 20.86
CA ASP A 404 4.64 -26.37 20.94
C ASP A 404 5.24 -25.56 22.11
N ALA A 405 4.67 -24.39 22.40
CA ALA A 405 5.05 -23.55 23.53
C ALA A 405 4.78 -24.25 24.88
N GLU A 406 3.59 -24.84 25.05
CA GLU A 406 3.26 -25.64 26.23
C GLU A 406 4.20 -26.86 26.37
N LEU A 407 4.46 -27.58 25.27
CA LEU A 407 5.40 -28.70 25.27
C LEU A 407 6.82 -28.29 25.69
N ASP A 408 7.28 -27.12 25.27
CA ASP A 408 8.58 -26.58 25.66
C ASP A 408 8.59 -26.18 27.14
N CYS A 409 7.57 -25.46 27.64
CA CYS A 409 7.45 -25.12 29.06
C CYS A 409 7.43 -26.37 29.95
N VAL A 410 6.75 -27.44 29.52
CA VAL A 410 6.75 -28.75 30.20
C VAL A 410 8.13 -29.40 30.18
N ALA A 411 8.87 -29.30 29.07
CA ALA A 411 10.23 -29.79 28.97
C ALA A 411 11.20 -29.02 29.90
N GLN A 412 10.94 -27.73 30.11
CA GLN A 412 11.64 -26.88 31.10
C GLN A 412 11.22 -27.16 32.55
N GLY A 413 10.21 -28.00 32.78
CA GLY A 413 9.74 -28.44 34.09
C GLY A 413 8.62 -27.58 34.69
N GLY A 414 8.00 -26.72 33.88
CA GLY A 414 6.84 -25.91 34.25
C GLY A 414 5.68 -26.09 33.28
N HIS A 415 4.92 -25.02 33.06
CA HIS A 415 3.82 -24.93 32.10
C HIS A 415 3.79 -23.51 31.52
N LEU A 416 3.02 -23.26 30.45
CA LEU A 416 2.69 -21.89 30.09
C LEU A 416 2.09 -21.15 31.31
N ALA A 417 2.38 -19.86 31.42
CA ALA A 417 2.15 -19.11 32.64
C ALA A 417 0.66 -18.99 32.96
N SER A 418 0.32 -19.31 34.21
CA SER A 418 -0.96 -19.03 34.84
C SER A 418 -0.94 -17.71 35.60
N ILE A 419 -2.06 -16.97 35.56
CA ILE A 419 -2.22 -15.64 36.16
C ILE A 419 -3.42 -15.65 37.10
N HIS A 420 -3.18 -15.41 38.40
CA HIS A 420 -4.18 -15.52 39.47
C HIS A 420 -4.46 -14.21 40.21
N ASP A 421 -3.69 -13.16 39.93
CA ASP A 421 -3.88 -11.85 40.51
C ASP A 421 -3.26 -10.75 39.63
N GLU A 422 -3.55 -9.50 39.99
CA GLU A 422 -3.05 -8.33 39.27
C GLU A 422 -1.53 -8.15 39.40
N GLU A 423 -0.91 -8.65 40.48
CA GLU A 423 0.56 -8.57 40.64
C GLU A 423 1.27 -9.46 39.63
N MET A 424 0.80 -10.71 39.46
CA MET A 424 1.33 -11.62 38.45
C MET A 424 1.04 -11.14 37.02
N GLN A 425 -0.16 -10.57 36.78
CA GLN A 425 -0.49 -9.95 35.49
C GLN A 425 0.52 -8.87 35.11
N ASP A 426 0.80 -7.93 36.04
CA ASP A 426 1.71 -6.82 35.79
C ASP A 426 3.15 -7.31 35.57
N LEU A 427 3.60 -8.33 36.30
CA LEU A 427 4.93 -8.94 36.11
C LEU A 427 5.06 -9.59 34.74
N VAL A 428 4.09 -10.42 34.36
CA VAL A 428 4.10 -11.12 33.07
C VAL A 428 4.07 -10.12 31.90
N VAL A 429 3.21 -9.10 31.96
CA VAL A 429 3.13 -8.07 30.90
C VAL A 429 4.41 -7.24 30.83
N SER A 430 4.91 -6.74 31.97
CA SER A 430 6.11 -5.88 31.96
C SER A 430 7.38 -6.63 31.57
N GLY A 431 7.50 -7.92 31.95
CA GLY A 431 8.61 -8.76 31.52
C GLY A 431 8.54 -9.08 30.02
N ALA A 432 7.37 -9.41 29.49
CA ALA A 432 7.17 -9.63 28.05
C ALA A 432 7.50 -8.37 27.23
N ASP A 433 6.94 -7.21 27.61
CA ASP A 433 7.18 -5.92 26.96
C ASP A 433 8.66 -5.48 27.02
N ALA A 434 9.39 -5.88 28.08
CA ALA A 434 10.81 -5.59 28.22
C ALA A 434 11.70 -6.43 27.29
N ILE A 435 11.21 -7.57 26.81
CA ILE A 435 11.90 -8.40 25.82
C ILE A 435 11.53 -7.94 24.41
N GLN A 436 10.24 -7.98 24.07
CA GLN A 436 9.72 -7.44 22.83
C GLN A 436 8.24 -7.05 23.00
N PRO A 437 7.85 -5.81 22.62
CA PRO A 437 6.46 -5.42 22.58
C PRO A 437 5.69 -6.28 21.58
N GLY A 438 4.52 -6.77 21.94
CA GLY A 438 3.70 -7.57 21.05
C GLY A 438 2.83 -8.56 21.78
N ASP A 439 2.42 -9.59 21.06
CA ASP A 439 1.50 -10.59 21.57
C ASP A 439 2.28 -11.81 22.09
N TRP A 440 1.85 -12.36 23.23
CA TRP A 440 2.57 -13.45 23.92
C TRP A 440 1.63 -14.53 24.42
N TRP A 441 1.95 -15.80 24.21
CA TRP A 441 1.16 -16.91 24.74
C TRP A 441 1.22 -17.03 26.26
N ILE A 442 0.06 -17.33 26.84
CA ILE A 442 -0.13 -17.73 28.24
C ILE A 442 -0.91 -19.04 28.31
N GLY A 443 -0.95 -19.69 29.48
CA GLY A 443 -1.43 -21.07 29.59
C GLY A 443 -2.95 -21.25 29.60
N LEU A 444 -3.74 -20.27 29.18
CA LEU A 444 -5.20 -20.33 29.26
C LEU A 444 -5.77 -20.84 27.92
N THR A 445 -6.67 -21.81 27.98
CA THR A 445 -7.31 -22.41 26.79
C THR A 445 -8.71 -22.92 27.09
N ASP A 446 -9.58 -22.97 26.09
CA ASP A 446 -10.89 -23.64 26.15
C ASP A 446 -11.04 -24.74 25.07
N ALA A 447 -9.93 -25.21 24.48
CA ALA A 447 -9.91 -26.17 23.37
C ALA A 447 -10.67 -27.48 23.64
N GLU A 448 -10.84 -27.87 24.91
CA GLU A 448 -11.62 -29.04 25.32
C GLU A 448 -13.14 -28.78 25.31
N SER A 449 -13.56 -27.55 25.60
CA SER A 449 -14.97 -27.15 25.67
C SER A 449 -15.10 -25.63 25.53
N GLU A 450 -15.53 -25.20 24.35
CA GLU A 450 -15.83 -23.80 24.00
C GLU A 450 -16.54 -23.04 25.14
N GLY A 451 -15.93 -21.92 25.56
CA GLY A 451 -16.38 -21.06 26.65
C GLY A 451 -16.08 -21.55 28.08
N ASP A 452 -15.36 -22.68 28.25
CA ASP A 452 -14.89 -23.21 29.54
C ASP A 452 -13.35 -23.15 29.62
N PHE A 453 -12.81 -21.94 29.82
CA PHE A 453 -11.38 -21.69 29.89
C PHE A 453 -10.71 -22.33 31.13
N GLN A 454 -9.54 -22.93 30.93
CA GLN A 454 -8.75 -23.63 31.93
C GLN A 454 -7.25 -23.35 31.75
N TRP A 455 -6.50 -23.31 32.85
CA TRP A 455 -5.04 -23.22 32.83
C TRP A 455 -4.40 -24.59 32.57
N THR A 456 -3.36 -24.64 31.73
CA THR A 456 -2.62 -25.90 31.41
C THR A 456 -1.94 -26.54 32.60
N ASP A 457 -1.55 -25.75 33.60
CA ASP A 457 -0.96 -26.23 34.84
C ASP A 457 -1.98 -26.84 35.83
N GLY A 458 -3.28 -26.80 35.49
CA GLY A 458 -4.38 -27.34 36.29
C GLY A 458 -4.76 -26.51 37.51
N THR A 459 -4.22 -25.29 37.64
CA THR A 459 -4.64 -24.34 38.67
C THR A 459 -6.06 -23.82 38.42
N PRO A 460 -6.77 -23.33 39.46
CA PRO A 460 -8.11 -22.78 39.28
C PRO A 460 -8.13 -21.55 38.38
N TYR A 461 -9.14 -21.45 37.50
CA TYR A 461 -9.45 -20.22 36.77
C TYR A 461 -10.22 -19.27 37.71
N ASP A 462 -9.50 -18.38 38.39
CA ASP A 462 -10.01 -17.51 39.48
C ASP A 462 -9.70 -16.01 39.31
N TYR A 463 -9.06 -15.64 38.20
CA TYR A 463 -8.73 -14.27 37.81
C TYR A 463 -8.94 -14.08 36.31
N GLU A 464 -9.36 -12.87 35.91
CA GLU A 464 -9.64 -12.54 34.52
C GLU A 464 -9.12 -11.15 34.15
N ARG A 465 -8.49 -11.03 32.96
CA ARG A 465 -8.02 -9.75 32.43
C ARG A 465 -8.24 -9.59 30.92
N TRP A 466 -9.36 -10.08 30.41
CA TRP A 466 -9.77 -9.91 29.01
C TRP A 466 -9.83 -8.45 28.55
N THR A 467 -9.58 -8.22 27.26
CA THR A 467 -9.85 -6.95 26.59
C THR A 467 -11.33 -6.80 26.28
N GLY A 468 -11.75 -5.57 25.97
CA GLY A 468 -13.17 -5.23 25.85
C GLY A 468 -13.80 -5.86 24.62
N GLY A 469 -14.56 -6.94 24.81
CA GLY A 469 -15.16 -7.71 23.72
C GLY A 469 -14.76 -9.18 23.73
N GLU A 470 -13.71 -9.52 24.47
CA GLU A 470 -13.12 -10.87 24.54
C GLU A 470 -13.57 -11.67 25.78
N PRO A 471 -13.50 -13.00 25.74
CA PRO A 471 -13.19 -13.82 24.55
C PRO A 471 -14.34 -13.81 23.53
N ASN A 472 -14.03 -13.77 22.24
CA ASN A 472 -15.04 -13.57 21.19
C ASN A 472 -15.22 -14.77 20.22
N ASP A 473 -14.31 -15.74 20.25
CA ASP A 473 -14.27 -16.90 19.35
C ASP A 473 -14.40 -16.49 17.87
N ALA A 474 -13.52 -15.59 17.41
CA ALA A 474 -13.63 -14.97 16.10
C ALA A 474 -13.55 -16.03 14.99
N GLY A 475 -14.70 -16.30 14.37
CA GLY A 475 -14.77 -17.28 13.29
C GLY A 475 -14.84 -18.74 13.75
N GLY A 476 -14.96 -19.01 15.05
CA GLY A 476 -15.26 -20.35 15.57
C GLY A 476 -14.05 -21.26 15.76
N GLY A 477 -12.89 -20.71 16.13
CA GLY A 477 -11.64 -21.47 16.25
C GLY A 477 -10.55 -20.80 17.08
N GLU A 478 -10.91 -19.84 17.94
CA GLU A 478 -9.95 -19.15 18.81
C GLU A 478 -9.98 -19.78 20.19
N HIS A 479 -9.05 -20.71 20.46
CA HIS A 479 -9.08 -21.54 21.68
C HIS A 479 -7.91 -21.29 22.63
N CYS A 480 -6.98 -20.41 22.27
CA CYS A 480 -5.73 -20.18 23.00
C CYS A 480 -5.59 -18.72 23.37
N ALA A 481 -5.28 -18.43 24.63
CA ALA A 481 -5.17 -17.05 25.10
C ALA A 481 -3.76 -16.50 24.95
N GLU A 482 -3.70 -15.24 24.50
CA GLU A 482 -2.50 -14.41 24.47
C GLU A 482 -2.63 -13.20 25.41
N LEU A 483 -1.51 -12.58 25.73
CA LEU A 483 -1.44 -11.18 26.11
C LEU A 483 -1.45 -10.35 24.83
N ALA A 484 -2.48 -9.55 24.61
CA ALA A 484 -2.57 -8.68 23.44
C ALA A 484 -1.79 -7.38 23.67
N GLY A 485 -0.70 -7.17 22.93
CA GLY A 485 0.12 -5.96 22.99
C GLY A 485 -0.68 -4.71 22.64
N TRP A 486 -1.56 -4.79 21.63
CA TRP A 486 -2.48 -3.72 21.24
C TRP A 486 -3.49 -3.34 22.34
N ALA A 487 -3.70 -4.23 23.33
CA ALA A 487 -4.59 -4.04 24.47
C ALA A 487 -3.83 -3.84 25.79
N SER A 488 -2.54 -3.46 25.74
CA SER A 488 -1.67 -3.29 26.92
C SER A 488 -1.59 -4.56 27.78
N GLY A 489 -1.42 -5.72 27.13
CA GLY A 489 -1.25 -7.01 27.78
C GLY A 489 -2.53 -7.62 28.37
N ARG A 490 -3.70 -7.05 28.07
CA ARG A 490 -4.99 -7.70 28.35
C ARG A 490 -5.18 -8.93 27.48
N TRP A 491 -5.99 -9.87 27.93
CA TRP A 491 -6.10 -11.16 27.26
C TRP A 491 -7.01 -11.07 26.03
N ASN A 492 -6.65 -11.86 25.02
CA ASN A 492 -7.39 -12.08 23.78
C ASN A 492 -7.33 -13.58 23.47
N ASP A 493 -8.42 -14.17 22.99
CA ASP A 493 -8.42 -15.53 22.45
C ASP A 493 -8.02 -15.49 20.97
N MET A 494 -7.20 -16.44 20.54
CA MET A 494 -6.63 -16.49 19.19
C MET A 494 -6.58 -17.93 18.65
N PRO A 495 -6.44 -18.11 17.33
CA PRO A 495 -6.15 -19.40 16.74
C PRO A 495 -4.83 -19.96 17.25
N CYS A 496 -4.85 -21.16 17.81
CA CYS A 496 -3.70 -21.80 18.46
C CYS A 496 -2.52 -22.10 17.51
N ASP A 497 -2.73 -22.03 16.20
CA ASP A 497 -1.72 -22.28 15.15
C ASP A 497 -0.90 -21.04 14.79
N ALA A 498 -1.22 -19.87 15.38
CA ALA A 498 -0.34 -18.71 15.32
C ALA A 498 0.99 -18.97 16.05
N GLU A 499 2.09 -18.45 15.51
CA GLU A 499 3.40 -18.55 16.12
C GLU A 499 3.70 -17.27 16.90
N LEU A 500 3.70 -17.35 18.24
CA LEU A 500 3.97 -16.21 19.13
C LEU A 500 5.10 -16.56 20.11
N PRO A 501 5.83 -15.56 20.63
CA PRO A 501 6.63 -15.74 21.84
C PRO A 501 5.72 -16.13 23.01
N TYR A 502 6.28 -16.70 24.06
CA TYR A 502 5.48 -17.31 25.14
C TYR A 502 6.14 -17.21 26.50
N VAL A 503 5.31 -17.23 27.54
CA VAL A 503 5.77 -17.14 28.92
C VAL A 503 5.52 -18.45 29.64
N CYS A 504 6.59 -19.08 30.16
CA CYS A 504 6.48 -20.24 31.04
C CYS A 504 6.50 -19.81 32.52
N ARG A 505 5.75 -20.51 33.37
CA ARG A 505 5.93 -20.50 34.83
C ARG A 505 6.67 -21.76 35.26
N LEU A 506 7.87 -21.59 35.81
CA LEU A 506 8.76 -22.65 36.28
C LEU A 506 8.77 -22.76 37.81
N PRO A 507 8.97 -23.97 38.38
CA PRO A 507 8.89 -24.24 39.82
C PRO A 507 10.07 -23.73 40.66
#